data_AF-A0A941FNT9-F1
#
_entry.id   AF-A0A941FNT9-F1
#
_cell.length_a   1.000
_cell.length_b   1.000
_cell.length_c   1.000
_cell.angle_alpha   90.00
_cell.angle_beta   90.00
_cell.angle_gamma   90.00
#
_symmetry.space_group_name_H-M   'P 1'
#
loop_
_entity.id
_entity.type
_entity.pdbx_description
1 polymer ?
#
loop_
_entity_poly.entity_id
_entity_poly.type
_entity_poly.pdbx_seq_one_letter_code
_entity_poly.pdbx_strand_id
1 'polypeptide(L)'
;MTSPEPQSPAPQPSEPESEDRVYRSVPAIAGGVLLLAVVGWLGIDAVVSGEGRTPWLALAVLLLVVPLVVAFTLRPAVYAGDDRLRIRNPFRVVVVPWGQVASLKSAYSNEVLTESGAKYQLWAVPVSLRARKKAARREMRATAQARRAMGRDEGRGSALGMRAGLGAGPGGDAASEGPVRAETDRIMDELRGLHEARHQAESARGEVTVRWAYEVLGPAVAGAVLVLILLAVG
;
A
#
# COMPACT_ATOMS: atom_id res chain seq x y z
N MET A 1 16.97 -61.61 -13.63
CA MET A 1 17.70 -60.33 -13.52
C MET A 1 16.68 -59.25 -13.20
N THR A 2 16.52 -58.92 -11.93
CA THR A 2 15.59 -57.89 -11.45
C THR A 2 16.35 -56.56 -11.38
N SER A 3 15.95 -55.59 -12.20
CA SER A 3 16.52 -54.22 -12.15
C SER A 3 16.19 -53.56 -10.81
N PRO A 4 17.14 -52.83 -10.18
CA PRO A 4 16.88 -52.09 -8.94
C PRO A 4 15.97 -50.89 -9.21
N GLU A 5 14.98 -50.69 -8.35
CA GLU A 5 14.10 -49.50 -8.35
C GLU A 5 14.90 -48.21 -8.10
N PRO A 6 14.56 -47.09 -8.76
CA PRO A 6 15.12 -45.79 -8.45
C PRO A 6 14.68 -45.34 -7.05
N GLN A 7 15.64 -45.21 -6.13
CA GLN A 7 15.41 -44.56 -4.84
C GLN A 7 14.93 -43.12 -5.08
N SER A 8 13.79 -42.77 -4.49
CA SER A 8 13.27 -41.40 -4.52
C SER A 8 14.26 -40.45 -3.82
N PRO A 9 14.54 -39.25 -4.36
CA PRO A 9 15.45 -38.31 -3.73
C PRO A 9 14.93 -37.93 -2.34
N ALA A 10 15.80 -37.99 -1.33
CA ALA A 10 15.49 -37.53 0.01
C ALA A 10 15.05 -36.04 -0.02
N PRO A 11 14.10 -35.61 0.84
CA PRO A 11 13.72 -34.21 0.95
C PRO A 11 14.97 -33.40 1.30
N GLN A 12 15.39 -32.51 0.40
CA GLN A 12 16.48 -31.58 0.70
C GLN A 12 16.06 -30.71 1.89
N PRO A 13 16.93 -30.49 2.88
CA PRO A 13 16.65 -29.56 3.98
C PRO A 13 16.35 -28.19 3.37
N SER A 14 15.17 -27.65 3.62
CA SER A 14 14.83 -26.27 3.28
C SER A 14 15.89 -25.35 3.87
N GLU A 15 16.65 -24.68 3.00
CA GLU A 15 17.59 -23.62 3.38
C GLU A 15 16.88 -22.66 4.34
N PRO A 16 17.60 -22.15 5.36
CA PRO A 16 17.00 -21.30 6.37
C PRO A 16 16.31 -20.12 5.67
N GLU A 17 15.00 -20.02 5.86
CA GLU A 17 14.14 -18.97 5.30
C GLU A 17 14.73 -17.63 5.76
N SER A 18 15.48 -16.98 4.86
CA SER A 18 16.09 -15.68 5.11
C SER A 18 15.02 -14.72 5.63
N GLU A 19 15.33 -14.05 6.73
CA GLU A 19 14.35 -13.30 7.51
C GLU A 19 13.77 -12.16 6.67
N ASP A 20 12.55 -12.36 6.15
CA ASP A 20 11.82 -11.38 5.35
C ASP A 20 11.81 -10.02 6.08
N ARG A 21 12.34 -8.97 5.46
CA ARG A 21 12.30 -7.63 6.04
C ARG A 21 10.86 -7.12 6.00
N VAL A 22 10.28 -6.86 7.18
CA VAL A 22 8.87 -6.50 7.32
C VAL A 22 8.69 -5.00 7.59
N TYR A 23 8.00 -4.32 6.69
CA TYR A 23 7.62 -2.91 6.86
C TYR A 23 6.15 -2.79 7.24
N ARG A 24 5.90 -2.14 8.38
CA ARG A 24 4.57 -1.85 8.93
C ARG A 24 4.52 -0.46 9.53
N SER A 25 3.35 0.17 9.48
CA SER A 25 3.12 1.48 10.12
C SER A 25 2.71 1.29 11.59
N VAL A 26 3.61 1.59 12.53
CA VAL A 26 3.33 1.55 13.97
C VAL A 26 2.18 2.48 14.38
N PRO A 27 2.11 3.74 13.88
CA PRO A 27 0.98 4.62 14.20
C PRO A 27 -0.36 4.09 13.70
N ALA A 28 -0.39 3.46 12.52
CA ALA A 28 -1.62 2.84 12.01
C ALA A 28 -2.08 1.69 12.90
N ILE A 29 -1.15 0.86 13.38
CA ILE A 29 -1.44 -0.23 14.31
C ILE A 29 -2.00 0.32 15.63
N ALA A 30 -1.34 1.30 16.23
CA ALA A 30 -1.78 1.90 17.49
C ALA A 30 -3.17 2.53 17.36
N GLY A 31 -3.41 3.31 16.30
CA GLY A 31 -4.72 3.88 16.01
C GLY A 31 -5.80 2.83 15.75
N GLY A 32 -5.45 1.75 15.05
CA GLY A 32 -6.33 0.61 14.82
C GLY A 32 -6.74 -0.11 16.10
N VAL A 33 -5.79 -0.41 16.98
CA VAL A 33 -6.05 -1.04 18.28
C VAL A 33 -6.93 -0.15 19.15
N LEU A 34 -6.64 1.16 19.21
CA LEU A 34 -7.47 2.11 19.95
C LEU A 34 -8.90 2.16 19.39
N LEU A 35 -9.05 2.22 18.06
CA LEU A 35 -10.36 2.23 17.42
C LEU A 35 -11.13 0.94 17.68
N LEU A 36 -10.48 -0.22 17.62
CA LEU A 36 -11.10 -1.50 17.97
C LEU A 36 -11.53 -1.55 19.44
N ALA A 37 -10.75 -0.97 20.36
CA ALA A 37 -11.15 -0.88 21.76
C ALA A 37 -12.40 -0.02 21.94
N VAL A 38 -12.49 1.14 21.26
CA VAL A 38 -13.68 2.01 21.31
C VAL A 38 -14.89 1.34 20.68
N VAL A 39 -14.73 0.77 19.47
CA VAL A 39 -15.81 0.07 18.75
C VAL A 39 -16.29 -1.14 19.55
N GLY A 40 -15.36 -1.92 20.12
CA GLY A 40 -15.67 -3.05 20.98
C GLY A 40 -16.41 -2.62 22.25
N TRP A 41 -15.94 -1.57 22.92
CA TRP A 41 -16.59 -1.07 24.14
C TRP A 41 -18.02 -0.58 23.86
N LEU A 42 -18.21 0.31 22.88
CA LEU A 42 -19.53 0.83 22.51
C LEU A 42 -20.44 -0.26 21.97
N GLY A 43 -19.90 -1.20 21.18
CA GLY A 43 -20.65 -2.31 20.64
C GLY A 43 -21.12 -3.28 21.73
N ILE A 44 -20.26 -3.62 22.69
CA ILE A 44 -20.63 -4.48 23.83
C ILE A 44 -21.69 -3.80 24.68
N ASP A 45 -21.53 -2.51 24.98
CA ASP A 45 -22.53 -1.75 25.72
C ASP A 45 -23.88 -1.74 25.00
N ALA A 46 -23.91 -1.47 23.69
CA ALA A 46 -25.14 -1.50 22.90
C ALA A 46 -25.78 -2.89 22.79
N VAL A 47 -24.99 -3.97 22.88
CA VAL A 47 -25.49 -5.35 22.90
C VAL A 47 -26.09 -5.72 24.25
N VAL A 48 -25.50 -5.27 25.36
CA VAL A 48 -25.91 -5.63 26.73
C VAL A 48 -27.01 -4.72 27.25
N SER A 49 -26.86 -3.41 27.06
CA SER A 49 -27.73 -2.36 27.59
C SER A 49 -28.83 -1.97 26.61
N GLY A 50 -28.73 -2.37 25.34
CA GLY A 50 -29.66 -1.96 24.29
C GLY A 50 -31.01 -2.67 24.37
N GLU A 51 -32.08 -1.92 24.11
CA GLU A 51 -33.44 -2.45 24.04
C GLU A 51 -33.93 -2.63 22.59
N GLY A 52 -34.92 -3.51 22.41
CA GLY A 52 -35.56 -3.77 21.13
C GLY A 52 -34.59 -4.27 20.06
N ARG A 53 -34.43 -3.50 18.98
CA ARG A 53 -33.57 -3.85 17.83
C ARG A 53 -32.10 -3.45 18.00
N THR A 54 -31.77 -2.67 19.03
CA THR A 54 -30.43 -2.08 19.22
C THR A 54 -29.32 -3.13 19.30
N PRO A 55 -29.46 -4.25 20.05
CA PRO A 55 -28.42 -5.28 20.13
C PRO A 55 -28.13 -5.94 18.77
N TRP A 56 -29.17 -6.22 17.98
CA TRP A 56 -29.03 -6.83 16.66
C TRP A 56 -28.32 -5.91 15.68
N LEU A 57 -28.67 -4.61 15.70
CA LEU A 57 -28.00 -3.61 14.89
C LEU A 57 -26.53 -3.45 15.31
N ALA A 58 -26.25 -3.43 16.62
CA ALA A 58 -24.89 -3.36 17.14
C ALA A 58 -24.04 -4.55 16.68
N LEU A 59 -24.56 -5.78 16.75
CA LEU A 59 -23.89 -6.97 16.23
C LEU A 59 -23.61 -6.89 14.72
N ALA A 60 -24.59 -6.44 13.92
CA ALA A 60 -24.42 -6.28 12.49
C ALA A 60 -23.35 -5.23 12.14
N VAL A 61 -23.35 -4.10 12.87
CA VAL A 61 -22.33 -3.04 12.73
C VAL A 61 -20.96 -3.53 13.16
N LEU A 62 -20.85 -4.27 14.27
CA LEU A 62 -19.59 -4.87 14.72
C LEU A 62 -19.02 -5.84 13.68
N LEU A 63 -19.87 -6.71 13.12
CA LEU A 63 -19.50 -7.65 12.06
C LEU A 63 -19.01 -6.94 10.79
N LEU A 64 -19.52 -5.75 10.50
CA LEU A 64 -19.07 -4.91 9.40
C LEU A 64 -17.76 -4.16 9.73
N VAL A 65 -17.72 -3.46 10.85
CA VAL A 65 -16.67 -2.48 11.17
C VAL A 65 -15.37 -3.14 11.61
N VAL A 66 -15.44 -4.16 12.48
CA VAL A 66 -14.25 -4.84 13.02
C VAL A 66 -13.32 -5.38 11.91
N PRO A 67 -13.79 -6.20 10.94
CA PRO A 67 -12.90 -6.72 9.89
C PRO A 67 -12.33 -5.60 9.02
N LEU A 68 -13.07 -4.52 8.78
CA LEU A 68 -12.58 -3.36 8.02
C LEU A 68 -11.48 -2.62 8.78
N VAL A 69 -11.68 -2.33 10.07
CA VAL A 69 -10.66 -1.68 10.90
C VAL A 69 -9.39 -2.55 10.90
N VAL A 70 -9.50 -3.85 11.14
CA VAL A 70 -8.36 -4.78 11.09
C VAL A 70 -7.68 -4.74 9.72
N ALA A 71 -8.45 -4.80 8.63
CA ALA A 71 -7.93 -4.81 7.27
C ALA A 71 -7.16 -3.53 6.90
N PHE A 72 -7.62 -2.37 7.36
CA PHE A 72 -7.00 -1.09 7.03
C PHE A 72 -5.89 -0.65 7.99
N THR A 73 -5.83 -1.20 9.20
CA THR A 73 -4.88 -0.74 10.23
C THR A 73 -3.86 -1.80 10.65
N LEU A 74 -4.28 -3.04 10.84
CA LEU A 74 -3.43 -4.11 11.39
C LEU A 74 -2.87 -5.05 10.31
N ARG A 75 -3.63 -5.22 9.22
CA ARG A 75 -3.31 -6.16 8.14
C ARG A 75 -2.23 -5.64 7.17
N PRO A 76 -2.13 -4.34 6.84
CA PRO A 76 -1.19 -3.88 5.83
C PRO A 76 0.26 -4.15 6.24
N ALA A 77 1.00 -4.87 5.40
CA ALA A 77 2.42 -5.15 5.61
C ALA A 77 3.12 -5.40 4.27
N VAL A 78 4.36 -4.94 4.14
CA VAL A 78 5.22 -5.27 3.00
C VAL A 78 6.37 -6.12 3.52
N TYR A 79 6.51 -7.32 2.96
CA TYR A 79 7.60 -8.25 3.26
C TYR A 79 8.53 -8.24 2.07
N ALA A 80 9.77 -7.82 2.29
CA ALA A 80 10.83 -7.85 1.30
C ALA A 80 11.75 -9.02 1.64
N GLY A 81 11.48 -10.16 1.01
CA GLY A 81 12.35 -11.33 1.07
C GLY A 81 13.44 -11.28 -0.01
N ASP A 82 14.31 -12.28 -0.01
CA ASP A 82 15.47 -12.31 -0.91
C ASP A 82 15.07 -12.51 -2.38
N ASP A 83 13.98 -13.22 -2.65
CA ASP A 83 13.54 -13.57 -4.02
C ASP A 83 12.27 -12.84 -4.47
N ARG A 84 11.50 -12.32 -3.51
CA ARG A 84 10.16 -11.80 -3.79
C ARG A 84 9.74 -10.73 -2.80
N LEU A 85 8.98 -9.78 -3.31
CA LEU A 85 8.24 -8.78 -2.57
C LEU A 85 6.81 -9.26 -2.33
N ARG A 86 6.43 -9.50 -1.06
CA ARG A 86 5.04 -9.81 -0.70
C ARG A 86 4.36 -8.59 -0.09
N ILE A 87 3.35 -8.10 -0.80
CA ILE A 87 2.55 -6.94 -0.42
C ILE A 87 1.21 -7.43 0.12
N ARG A 88 1.01 -7.31 1.43
CA ARG A 88 -0.27 -7.52 2.09
C ARG A 88 -0.99 -6.18 2.19
N ASN A 89 -2.03 -6.01 1.40
CA ASN A 89 -2.95 -4.87 1.40
C ASN A 89 -4.29 -5.26 2.06
N PRO A 90 -5.18 -4.32 2.39
CA PRO A 90 -6.41 -4.60 3.16
C PRO A 90 -7.23 -5.78 2.63
N PHE A 91 -7.41 -5.86 1.31
CA PHE A 91 -8.26 -6.87 0.65
C PHE A 91 -7.50 -7.88 -0.20
N ARG A 92 -6.18 -7.74 -0.32
CA ARG A 92 -5.38 -8.56 -1.23
C ARG A 92 -3.97 -8.80 -0.73
N VAL A 93 -3.43 -9.97 -1.02
CA VAL A 93 -2.02 -10.29 -0.88
C VAL A 93 -1.45 -10.48 -2.28
N VAL A 94 -0.42 -9.71 -2.61
CA VAL A 94 0.27 -9.78 -3.91
C VAL A 94 1.69 -10.24 -3.64
N VAL A 95 2.15 -11.26 -4.36
CA VAL A 95 3.55 -11.70 -4.33
C VAL A 95 4.15 -11.36 -5.68
N VAL A 96 5.20 -10.55 -5.68
CA VAL A 96 5.92 -10.10 -6.88
C VAL A 96 7.36 -10.58 -6.76
N PRO A 97 7.79 -11.57 -7.55
CA PRO A 97 9.21 -11.95 -7.64
C PRO A 97 10.06 -10.76 -8.10
N TRP A 98 11.28 -10.61 -7.59
CA TRP A 98 12.10 -9.44 -7.95
C TRP A 98 12.39 -9.36 -9.44
N GLY A 99 12.52 -10.49 -10.14
CA GLY A 99 12.70 -10.52 -11.60
C GLY A 99 11.47 -10.11 -12.41
N GLN A 100 10.32 -9.87 -11.77
CA GLN A 100 9.11 -9.34 -12.41
C GLN A 100 8.86 -7.87 -12.06
N VAL A 101 9.70 -7.26 -11.22
CA VAL A 101 9.60 -5.85 -10.86
C VAL A 101 10.27 -5.03 -11.95
N ALA A 102 9.53 -4.15 -12.61
CA ALA A 102 10.09 -3.20 -13.58
C ALA A 102 10.58 -1.93 -12.90
N SER A 103 9.82 -1.41 -11.93
CA SER A 103 10.23 -0.23 -11.17
C SER A 103 9.44 -0.05 -9.87
N LEU A 104 10.08 0.57 -8.88
CA LEU A 104 9.45 1.04 -7.65
C LEU A 104 9.27 2.55 -7.69
N LYS A 105 8.02 3.00 -7.80
CA LYS A 105 7.67 4.43 -7.88
C LYS A 105 7.18 4.93 -6.52
N SER A 106 7.61 6.14 -6.18
CA SER A 106 7.09 6.91 -5.05
C SER A 106 6.60 8.23 -5.61
N ALA A 107 5.28 8.41 -5.67
CA ALA A 107 4.63 9.62 -6.18
C ALA A 107 3.58 10.12 -5.18
N TYR A 108 2.29 9.99 -5.50
CA TYR A 108 1.20 10.19 -4.53
C TYR A 108 0.97 8.97 -3.64
N SER A 109 1.41 7.81 -4.12
CA SER A 109 1.42 6.50 -3.49
C SER A 109 2.79 5.86 -3.72
N ASN A 110 3.18 4.91 -2.86
CA ASN A 110 4.29 4.00 -3.13
C ASN A 110 3.74 2.80 -3.91
N GLU A 111 4.31 2.52 -5.07
CA GLU A 111 3.81 1.51 -5.99
C GLU A 111 4.94 0.68 -6.59
N VAL A 112 4.70 -0.62 -6.73
CA VAL A 112 5.51 -1.52 -7.55
C VAL A 112 4.84 -1.66 -8.92
N LEU A 113 5.64 -1.52 -9.97
CA LEU A 113 5.25 -1.78 -11.34
C LEU A 113 5.90 -3.08 -11.77
N THR A 114 5.12 -3.96 -12.36
CA THR A 114 5.62 -5.21 -12.93
C THR A 114 6.06 -5.01 -14.37
N GLU A 115 6.87 -5.92 -14.89
CA GLU A 115 7.26 -5.97 -16.32
C GLU A 115 6.04 -6.08 -17.25
N SER A 116 4.98 -6.76 -16.80
CA SER A 116 3.69 -6.81 -17.50
C SER A 116 2.88 -5.50 -17.48
N GLY A 117 3.38 -4.45 -16.81
CA GLY A 117 2.72 -3.16 -16.69
C GLY A 117 1.66 -3.05 -15.59
N ALA A 118 1.42 -4.11 -14.82
CA ALA A 118 0.51 -4.07 -13.68
C ALA A 118 1.10 -3.23 -12.52
N LYS A 119 0.22 -2.62 -11.73
CA LYS A 119 0.60 -1.72 -10.64
C LYS A 119 -0.01 -2.18 -9.32
N TYR A 120 0.82 -2.27 -8.29
CA TYR A 120 0.38 -2.62 -6.94
C TYR A 120 0.86 -1.59 -5.93
N GLN A 121 -0.08 -1.04 -5.16
CA GLN A 121 0.21 -0.07 -4.11
C GLN A 121 0.76 -0.75 -2.86
N LEU A 122 1.71 -0.12 -2.20
CA LEU A 122 2.30 -0.53 -0.94
C LEU A 122 1.64 0.24 0.21
N TRP A 123 0.48 -0.23 0.69
CA TRP A 123 -0.31 0.48 1.72
C TRP A 123 0.39 0.60 3.07
N ALA A 124 1.29 -0.35 3.38
CA ALA A 124 2.02 -0.35 4.64
C ALA A 124 3.15 0.68 4.69
N VAL A 125 3.60 1.18 3.53
CA VAL A 125 4.68 2.16 3.44
C VAL A 125 4.06 3.55 3.40
N PRO A 126 4.27 4.39 4.44
CA PRO A 126 3.71 5.73 4.48
C PRO A 126 4.08 6.54 3.23
N VAL A 127 3.21 7.44 2.79
CA VAL A 127 3.49 8.27 1.60
C VAL A 127 4.39 9.45 1.98
N SER A 128 5.48 9.67 1.24
CA SER A 128 6.33 10.82 1.52
C SER A 128 5.72 12.09 0.92
N LEU A 129 5.57 13.14 1.74
CA LEU A 129 5.10 14.44 1.29
C LEU A 129 6.11 15.11 0.30
N ARG A 130 7.40 14.73 0.33
CA ARG A 130 8.40 15.10 -0.70
C ARG A 130 8.05 14.52 -2.05
N ALA A 131 7.71 13.23 -2.13
CA ALA A 131 7.36 12.59 -3.40
C ALA A 131 6.17 13.30 -4.04
N ARG A 132 5.14 13.65 -3.24
CA ARG A 132 4.01 14.48 -3.69
C ARG A 132 4.44 15.86 -4.18
N LYS A 133 5.21 16.62 -3.41
CA LYS A 133 5.67 17.97 -3.79
C LYS A 133 6.60 17.94 -5.01
N LYS A 134 7.42 16.90 -5.14
CA LYS A 134 8.30 16.64 -6.30
C LYS A 134 7.49 16.27 -7.54
N ALA A 135 6.47 15.42 -7.40
CA ALA A 135 5.53 15.07 -8.47
C ALA A 135 4.80 16.31 -8.98
N ALA A 136 4.22 17.11 -8.08
CA ALA A 136 3.57 18.37 -8.44
C ALA A 136 4.53 19.35 -9.16
N ARG A 137 5.78 19.48 -8.69
CA ARG A 137 6.80 20.30 -9.37
C ARG A 137 7.15 19.75 -10.76
N ARG A 138 7.18 18.43 -10.96
CA ARG A 138 7.43 17.81 -12.26
C ARG A 138 6.27 18.04 -13.22
N GLU A 139 5.04 17.91 -12.76
CA GLU A 139 3.83 18.19 -13.53
C GLU A 139 3.77 19.67 -13.94
N MET A 140 4.03 20.60 -13.01
CA MET A 140 4.11 22.03 -13.34
C MET A 140 5.19 22.32 -14.41
N ARG A 141 6.35 21.64 -14.34
CA ARG A 141 7.41 21.78 -15.35
C ARG A 141 7.00 21.19 -16.69
N ALA A 142 6.36 20.02 -16.71
CA ALA A 142 5.87 19.37 -17.92
C ALA A 142 4.78 20.22 -18.60
N THR A 143 3.82 20.75 -17.84
CA THR A 143 2.78 21.66 -18.34
C THR A 143 3.37 22.97 -18.85
N ALA A 144 4.39 23.53 -18.17
CA ALA A 144 5.10 24.72 -18.65
C ALA A 144 5.90 24.44 -19.94
N GLN A 145 6.50 23.27 -20.08
CA GLN A 145 7.20 22.85 -21.31
C GLN A 145 6.21 22.59 -22.46
N ALA A 146 5.08 21.92 -22.19
CA ALA A 146 4.02 21.70 -23.16
C ALA A 146 3.42 23.03 -23.66
N ARG A 147 3.18 24.00 -22.76
CA ARG A 147 2.75 25.36 -23.14
C ARG A 147 3.79 26.09 -23.99
N ARG A 148 5.09 25.93 -23.70
CA ARG A 148 6.17 26.52 -24.53
C ARG A 148 6.32 25.84 -25.89
N ALA A 149 6.04 24.53 -25.98
CA ALA A 149 6.05 23.79 -27.23
C ALA A 149 4.84 24.18 -28.10
N MET A 150 3.66 24.35 -27.50
CA MET A 150 2.45 24.78 -28.19
C MET A 150 2.50 26.27 -28.59
N GLY A 151 3.14 27.12 -27.78
CA GLY A 151 3.40 28.54 -28.10
C GLY A 151 4.60 28.78 -29.03
N ARG A 152 5.29 27.74 -29.51
CA ARG A 152 6.39 27.85 -30.49
C ARG A 152 5.86 28.04 -31.92
N ASP A 153 4.59 27.74 -32.17
CA ASP A 153 3.96 27.84 -33.50
C ASP A 153 3.25 29.19 -33.76
N GLU A 154 3.07 30.05 -32.75
CA GLU A 154 2.23 31.26 -32.87
C GLU A 154 2.94 32.62 -32.62
N GLY A 155 4.27 32.75 -32.73
CA GLY A 155 4.83 34.07 -32.45
C GLY A 155 6.29 34.34 -32.76
N ARG A 156 6.61 34.50 -34.05
CA ARG A 156 7.56 35.54 -34.45
C ARG A 156 6.87 36.90 -34.24
N GLY A 157 6.96 37.46 -33.04
CA GLY A 157 6.47 38.82 -32.81
C GLY A 157 6.36 39.21 -31.36
N SER A 158 7.03 40.30 -31.02
CA SER A 158 6.86 41.13 -29.83
C SER A 158 7.79 40.83 -28.64
N ALA A 159 8.91 41.54 -28.69
CA ALA A 159 9.72 41.90 -27.56
C ALA A 159 8.97 42.93 -26.69
N LEU A 160 8.26 42.49 -25.64
CA LEU A 160 7.98 43.30 -24.44
C LEU A 160 7.31 42.40 -23.38
N GLY A 161 8.06 41.91 -22.40
CA GLY A 161 7.49 41.04 -21.37
C GLY A 161 8.43 40.66 -20.24
N MET A 162 9.42 41.52 -19.94
CA MET A 162 10.35 41.32 -18.84
C MET A 162 9.91 42.20 -17.67
N ARG A 163 8.94 41.77 -16.84
CA ARG A 163 8.70 42.34 -15.47
C ARG A 163 7.59 41.74 -14.59
N ALA A 164 7.35 40.44 -14.59
CA ALA A 164 6.45 39.86 -13.57
C ALA A 164 6.97 38.52 -13.04
N GLY A 165 7.61 38.55 -11.86
CA GLY A 165 8.02 37.31 -11.19
C GLY A 165 9.06 37.46 -10.07
N LEU A 166 8.95 38.47 -9.21
CA LEU A 166 9.68 38.52 -7.93
C LEU A 166 8.66 38.54 -6.80
N GLY A 167 8.35 37.34 -6.30
CA GLY A 167 7.38 37.13 -5.23
C GLY A 167 7.43 35.69 -4.75
N ALA A 168 8.60 35.24 -4.30
CA ALA A 168 8.77 33.96 -3.62
C ALA A 168 9.42 34.23 -2.25
N GLY A 169 8.58 34.49 -1.25
CA GLY A 169 9.05 34.59 0.14
C GLY A 169 9.51 33.21 0.64
N PRO A 170 10.68 33.10 1.30
CA PRO A 170 11.12 31.87 1.94
C PRO A 170 10.60 31.87 3.38
N GLY A 171 9.40 31.33 3.60
CA GLY A 171 8.80 31.30 4.93
C GLY A 171 7.91 30.09 5.13
N GLY A 172 8.36 29.16 5.99
CA GLY A 172 7.53 28.11 6.59
C GLY A 172 7.53 26.78 5.83
N ASP A 173 8.52 25.92 6.07
CA ASP A 173 8.36 24.48 5.76
C ASP A 173 9.42 23.55 6.41
N ALA A 174 10.30 24.06 7.28
CA ALA A 174 11.27 23.22 7.99
C ALA A 174 10.63 22.32 9.06
N ALA A 175 9.45 22.68 9.58
CA ALA A 175 8.78 21.93 10.66
C ALA A 175 8.10 20.62 10.19
N SER A 176 7.90 20.44 8.88
CA SER A 176 7.28 19.23 8.30
C SER A 176 8.31 18.25 7.69
N GLU A 177 9.59 18.45 7.97
CA GLU A 177 10.71 17.56 7.59
C GLU A 177 10.94 16.41 8.59
N GLY A 178 9.92 16.03 9.36
CA GLY A 178 10.04 15.13 10.51
C GLY A 178 10.42 13.66 10.21
N PRO A 179 10.63 12.85 11.26
CA PRO A 179 11.18 11.49 11.21
C PRO A 179 10.50 10.50 10.23
N VAL A 180 9.17 10.56 10.12
CA VAL A 180 8.36 9.68 9.26
C VAL A 180 8.74 9.82 7.77
N ARG A 181 9.20 11.01 7.37
CA ARG A 181 9.68 11.32 6.02
C ARG A 181 10.97 10.56 5.70
N ALA A 182 11.94 10.62 6.63
CA ALA A 182 13.23 9.95 6.48
C ALA A 182 13.06 8.43 6.45
N GLU A 183 12.14 7.90 7.25
CA GLU A 183 11.81 6.47 7.28
C GLU A 183 11.21 6.00 5.95
N THR A 184 10.26 6.73 5.37
CA THR A 184 9.65 6.37 4.07
C THR A 184 10.68 6.30 2.94
N ASP A 185 11.50 7.35 2.81
CA ASP A 185 12.49 7.43 1.73
C ASP A 185 13.53 6.31 1.90
N ARG A 186 13.96 6.02 3.13
CA ARG A 186 14.85 4.90 3.46
C ARG A 186 14.27 3.54 3.04
N ILE A 187 12.99 3.27 3.36
CA ILE A 187 12.34 2.01 2.97
C ILE A 187 12.32 1.87 1.44
N MET A 188 11.95 2.93 0.72
CA MET A 188 11.89 2.87 -0.75
C MET A 188 13.27 2.73 -1.40
N ASP A 189 14.31 3.33 -0.83
CA ASP A 189 15.69 3.17 -1.29
C ASP A 189 16.20 1.75 -1.04
N GLU A 190 15.88 1.17 0.12
CA GLU A 190 16.22 -0.21 0.46
C GLU A 190 15.54 -1.22 -0.47
N LEU A 191 14.24 -1.06 -0.76
CA LEU A 191 13.52 -1.90 -1.71
C LEU A 191 14.13 -1.82 -3.12
N ARG A 192 14.59 -0.63 -3.55
CA ARG A 192 15.29 -0.47 -4.84
C ARG A 192 16.66 -1.15 -4.83
N GLY A 193 17.39 -1.08 -3.72
CA GLY A 193 18.66 -1.79 -3.55
C GLY A 193 18.49 -3.31 -3.65
N LEU A 194 17.47 -3.86 -2.98
CA LEU A 194 17.14 -5.29 -3.07
C LEU A 194 16.77 -5.71 -4.49
N HIS A 195 15.94 -4.92 -5.15
CA HIS A 195 15.59 -5.15 -6.55
C HIS A 195 16.85 -5.19 -7.45
N GLU A 196 17.72 -4.18 -7.37
CA GLU A 196 18.93 -4.13 -8.19
C GLU A 196 19.82 -5.36 -7.96
N ALA A 197 20.00 -5.75 -6.70
CA ALA A 197 20.83 -6.89 -6.33
C ALA A 197 20.27 -8.26 -6.76
N ARG A 198 18.94 -8.41 -6.81
CA ARG A 198 18.28 -9.72 -6.92
C ARG A 198 17.49 -9.93 -8.21
N HIS A 199 17.17 -8.90 -8.99
CA HIS A 199 16.28 -9.04 -10.15
C HIS A 199 16.79 -10.02 -11.22
N GLN A 200 18.11 -10.19 -11.37
CA GLN A 200 18.71 -11.13 -12.31
C GLN A 200 18.88 -12.55 -11.75
N ALA A 201 18.65 -12.76 -10.45
CA ALA A 201 18.82 -14.07 -9.83
C ALA A 201 17.78 -15.05 -10.36
N GLU A 202 18.19 -16.28 -10.64
CA GLU A 202 17.29 -17.32 -11.16
C GLU A 202 16.20 -17.68 -10.13
N SER A 203 16.54 -17.67 -8.84
CA SER A 203 15.62 -17.86 -7.71
C SER A 203 14.56 -16.75 -7.60
N ALA A 204 14.85 -15.56 -8.14
CA ALA A 204 13.95 -14.41 -8.14
C ALA A 204 13.03 -14.35 -9.37
N ARG A 205 13.09 -15.36 -10.24
CA ARG A 205 12.16 -15.54 -11.36
C ARG A 205 10.89 -16.23 -10.88
N GLY A 206 9.76 -15.88 -11.50
CA GLY A 206 8.47 -16.50 -11.21
C GLY A 206 7.32 -15.65 -11.68
N GLU A 207 6.11 -16.10 -11.36
CA GLU A 207 4.88 -15.39 -11.70
C GLU A 207 4.39 -14.52 -10.54
N VAL A 208 3.75 -13.40 -10.90
CA VAL A 208 3.07 -12.54 -9.94
C VAL A 208 1.77 -13.20 -9.52
N THR A 209 1.61 -13.45 -8.21
CA THR A 209 0.38 -14.05 -7.68
C THR A 209 -0.43 -13.05 -6.88
N VAL A 210 -1.76 -13.12 -7.01
CA VAL A 210 -2.70 -12.26 -6.31
C VAL A 210 -3.74 -13.12 -5.60
N ARG A 211 -3.87 -12.95 -4.28
CA ARG A 211 -4.84 -13.66 -3.45
C ARG A 211 -5.76 -12.67 -2.75
N TRP A 212 -7.06 -12.90 -2.83
CA TRP A 212 -8.06 -12.11 -2.13
C TRP A 212 -8.17 -12.50 -0.66
N ALA A 213 -8.50 -11.51 0.15
CA ALA A 213 -8.70 -11.64 1.59
C ALA A 213 -10.16 -11.97 1.91
N TYR A 214 -10.62 -13.16 1.57
CA TYR A 214 -12.02 -13.55 1.81
C TYR A 214 -12.37 -13.56 3.30
N GLU A 215 -11.38 -13.72 4.18
CA GLU A 215 -11.52 -13.58 5.63
C GLU A 215 -11.89 -12.17 6.08
N VAL A 216 -11.63 -11.15 5.24
CA VAL A 216 -12.07 -9.77 5.47
C VAL A 216 -13.37 -9.49 4.71
N LEU A 217 -13.40 -9.84 3.41
CA LEU A 217 -14.55 -9.52 2.56
C LEU A 217 -15.82 -10.21 3.03
N GLY A 218 -15.75 -11.50 3.40
CA GLY A 218 -16.92 -12.28 3.81
C GLY A 218 -17.65 -11.66 5.00
N PRO A 219 -16.99 -11.46 6.15
CA PRO A 219 -17.60 -10.81 7.30
C PRO A 219 -18.07 -9.39 7.01
N ALA A 220 -17.28 -8.58 6.30
CA ALA A 220 -17.65 -7.21 5.97
C ALA A 220 -18.91 -7.13 5.09
N VAL A 221 -19.02 -7.97 4.06
CA VAL A 221 -20.20 -8.04 3.19
C VAL A 221 -21.41 -8.56 3.97
N ALA A 222 -21.25 -9.61 4.78
CA ALA A 222 -22.33 -10.12 5.62
C ALA A 222 -22.86 -9.07 6.60
N GLY A 223 -21.96 -8.35 7.29
CA GLY A 223 -22.31 -7.24 8.16
C GLY A 223 -23.04 -6.12 7.43
N ALA A 224 -22.56 -5.72 6.24
CA ALA A 224 -23.22 -4.69 5.43
C ALA A 224 -24.66 -5.09 5.05
N VAL A 225 -24.85 -6.34 4.60
CA VAL A 225 -26.18 -6.85 4.24
C VAL A 225 -27.10 -6.88 5.46
N LEU A 226 -26.63 -7.34 6.62
CA LEU A 226 -27.42 -7.37 7.85
C LEU A 226 -27.83 -5.96 8.31
N VAL A 227 -26.91 -4.99 8.27
CA VAL A 227 -27.22 -3.58 8.58
C VAL A 227 -28.31 -3.07 7.66
N LEU A 228 -28.19 -3.29 6.34
CA LEU A 228 -29.19 -2.85 5.37
C LEU A 228 -30.57 -3.47 5.63
N ILE A 229 -30.64 -4.77 5.92
CA ILE A 229 -31.89 -5.46 6.22
C ILE A 229 -32.54 -4.88 7.49
N LEU A 230 -31.77 -4.71 8.57
CA LEU A 230 -32.28 -4.20 9.84
C LEU A 230 -32.75 -2.74 9.77
N LEU A 231 -32.15 -1.93 8.88
CA LEU A 231 -32.59 -0.56 8.59
C LEU A 231 -33.82 -0.51 7.69
N ALA A 232 -33.99 -1.47 6.77
CA ALA A 232 -35.13 -1.51 5.88
C ALA A 232 -36.40 -2.07 6.54
N VAL A 233 -36.25 -2.99 7.50
CA VAL A 233 -37.36 -3.69 8.16
C VAL A 233 -37.87 -2.97 9.42
N GLY A 234 -37.10 -2.07 10.02
CA GLY A 234 -37.50 -1.38 11.25
C GLY A 234 -37.42 0.13 11.16
#